data_AF-A0A7S2FEH3-F1
#
_entry.id   AF-A0A7S2FEH3-F1
#
_cell.length_a   1.000
_cell.length_b   1.000
_cell.length_c   1.000
_cell.angle_alpha   90.00
_cell.angle_beta   90.00
_cell.angle_gamma   90.00
#
_symmetry.space_group_name_H-M   'P 1'
#
loop_
_entity.id
_entity.type
_entity.pdbx_description
1 polymer ?
#
loop_
_entity_poly.entity_id
_entity_poly.type
_entity_poly.pdbx_seq_one_letter_code
_entity_poly.pdbx_strand_id
1 'polypeptide(L)'
;MIPKAKMSAGTAEAEVMQPYSGAVQALHWAMGGGILACFGTVQLAQRSKGKEKGMYMMYHKSFALLVAAALPVRLGLRLASKMPKAVPGNTLEVMAGKASHAAMYGFMVFMPVSGIAMGYYGGKGLPFFGYTIPGAETPNGEIAKNAYKYHKQFGLYFEYLFLAHIGAVGFHLVKGQNILARMLPIFKTP
;
A
#
# COMPACT_ATOMS: atom_id res chain seq x y z
N MET A 1 46.34 -2.40 20.37
CA MET A 1 44.94 -2.73 20.71
C MET A 1 44.02 -1.72 20.04
N ILE A 2 43.38 -2.09 18.92
CA ILE A 2 42.43 -1.23 18.20
C ILE A 2 41.10 -1.26 18.97
N PRO A 3 40.46 -0.13 19.28
CA PRO A 3 39.34 -0.10 20.22
C PRO A 3 38.09 -0.75 19.63
N LYS A 4 37.62 -1.85 20.25
CA LYS A 4 36.37 -2.59 19.94
C LYS A 4 35.13 -1.70 19.77
N ALA A 5 35.11 -0.50 20.36
CA ALA A 5 34.00 0.45 20.30
C ALA A 5 33.73 1.00 18.88
N LYS A 6 34.77 1.20 18.05
CA LYS A 6 34.62 1.75 16.69
C LYS A 6 34.06 0.72 15.69
N MET A 7 34.34 -0.57 15.91
CA MET A 7 33.76 -1.66 15.10
C MET A 7 32.27 -1.88 15.41
N SER A 8 31.85 -1.70 16.67
CA SER A 8 30.45 -1.90 17.09
C SER A 8 29.48 -0.85 16.53
N ALA A 9 29.91 0.41 16.40
CA ALA A 9 29.08 1.47 15.83
C ALA A 9 28.84 1.25 14.32
N GLY A 10 29.89 0.88 13.58
CA GLY A 10 29.80 0.56 12.16
C GLY A 10 28.90 -0.64 11.86
N THR A 11 28.90 -1.68 12.71
CA THR A 11 28.00 -2.82 12.56
C THR A 11 26.54 -2.47 12.83
N ALA A 12 26.26 -1.61 13.81
CA ALA A 12 24.88 -1.22 14.15
C ALA A 12 24.26 -0.32 13.06
N GLU A 13 25.05 0.60 12.51
CA GLU A 13 24.61 1.48 11.42
C GLU A 13 24.42 0.70 10.11
N ALA A 14 25.32 -0.24 9.80
CA ALA A 14 25.16 -1.16 8.68
C ALA A 14 23.91 -2.06 8.80
N GLU A 15 23.57 -2.50 10.02
CA GLU A 15 22.38 -3.34 10.26
C GLU A 15 21.05 -2.57 10.11
N VAL A 16 21.06 -1.28 10.45
CA VAL A 16 19.91 -0.37 10.28
C VAL A 16 19.67 -0.03 8.81
N MET A 17 20.74 0.10 8.02
CA MET A 17 20.67 0.47 6.61
C MET A 17 20.56 -0.72 5.65
N GLN A 18 20.41 -1.94 6.18
CA GLN A 18 20.25 -3.11 5.32
C GLN A 18 19.01 -3.02 4.42
N PRO A 19 19.18 -3.32 3.12
CA PRO A 19 18.08 -3.32 2.17
C PRO A 19 17.14 -4.48 2.44
N TYR A 20 15.89 -4.27 2.04
CA TYR A 20 14.90 -5.34 1.98
C TYR A 20 15.25 -6.32 0.85
N SER A 21 14.74 -7.55 0.94
CA SER A 21 14.88 -8.49 -0.17
C SER A 21 14.24 -7.93 -1.45
N GLY A 22 14.83 -8.23 -2.61
CA GLY A 22 14.34 -7.72 -3.90
C GLY A 22 12.87 -8.06 -4.16
N ALA A 23 12.41 -9.24 -3.72
CA ALA A 23 11.00 -9.63 -3.81
C ALA A 23 10.08 -8.71 -2.99
N VAL A 24 10.47 -8.34 -1.77
CA VAL A 24 9.69 -7.41 -0.93
C VAL A 24 9.67 -6.01 -1.54
N GLN A 25 10.80 -5.55 -2.09
CA GLN A 25 10.89 -4.26 -2.77
C GLN A 25 10.01 -4.22 -4.03
N ALA A 26 10.13 -5.21 -4.91
CA ALA A 26 9.34 -5.31 -6.13
C ALA A 26 7.84 -5.30 -5.83
N LEU A 27 7.41 -6.12 -4.86
CA LEU A 27 6.00 -6.18 -4.46
C LEU A 27 5.53 -4.89 -3.79
N HIS A 28 6.38 -4.21 -3.02
CA HIS A 28 6.05 -2.90 -2.46
C HIS A 28 5.80 -1.85 -3.53
N TRP A 29 6.68 -1.74 -4.51
CA TRP A 29 6.51 -0.77 -5.60
C TRP A 29 5.35 -1.13 -6.52
N ALA A 30 5.13 -2.41 -6.82
CA ALA A 30 3.98 -2.85 -7.58
C ALA A 30 2.65 -2.46 -6.89
N MET A 31 2.56 -2.70 -5.57
CA MET A 31 1.38 -2.32 -4.80
C MET A 31 1.23 -0.81 -4.65
N GLY A 32 2.32 -0.09 -4.38
CA GLY A 32 2.31 1.38 -4.29
C GLY A 32 1.87 2.03 -5.60
N GLY A 33 2.39 1.56 -6.74
CA GLY A 33 1.97 2.00 -8.07
C GLY A 33 0.52 1.67 -8.37
N GLY A 34 0.06 0.46 -8.02
CA GLY A 34 -1.35 0.06 -8.17
C GLY A 34 -2.30 0.92 -7.34
N ILE A 35 -1.95 1.22 -6.08
CA ILE A 35 -2.73 2.10 -5.20
C ILE A 35 -2.77 3.52 -5.76
N LEU A 36 -1.63 4.04 -6.22
CA LEU A 36 -1.56 5.36 -6.85
C LEU A 36 -2.42 5.43 -8.13
N ALA A 37 -2.41 4.38 -8.95
CA ALA A 37 -3.29 4.25 -10.11
C ALA A 37 -4.77 4.23 -9.70
N CYS A 38 -5.14 3.55 -8.62
CA CYS A 38 -6.50 3.59 -8.07
C CYS A 38 -6.93 5.01 -7.69
N PHE A 39 -6.07 5.78 -7.01
CA PHE A 39 -6.35 7.17 -6.66
C PHE A 39 -6.47 8.05 -7.92
N GLY A 40 -5.52 7.97 -8.84
CA GLY A 40 -5.57 8.75 -10.09
C GLY A 40 -6.84 8.46 -10.89
N THR A 41 -7.17 7.19 -11.10
CA THR A 41 -8.34 6.77 -11.89
C THR A 41 -9.66 7.12 -11.21
N VAL A 42 -9.80 7.01 -9.88
CA VAL A 42 -11.05 7.44 -9.22
C VAL A 42 -11.22 8.96 -9.28
N GLN A 43 -10.14 9.71 -9.13
CA GLN A 43 -10.16 11.17 -9.18
C GLN A 43 -10.47 11.69 -10.60
N LEU A 44 -10.03 10.99 -11.64
CA LEU A 44 -10.43 11.25 -13.03
C LEU A 44 -11.91 10.86 -13.25
N ALA A 45 -12.33 9.69 -12.78
CA ALA A 45 -13.72 9.24 -12.88
C ALA A 45 -14.72 10.20 -12.24
N GLN A 46 -14.35 10.85 -11.14
CA GLN A 46 -15.18 11.86 -10.48
C GLN A 46 -15.34 13.16 -11.28
N ARG A 47 -14.36 13.49 -12.12
CA ARG A 47 -14.36 14.69 -12.98
C ARG A 47 -14.96 14.43 -14.38
N SER A 48 -15.09 13.17 -14.77
CA SER A 48 -15.62 12.76 -16.08
C SER A 48 -17.11 12.37 -16.05
N LYS A 49 -17.71 12.25 -17.24
CA LYS A 49 -19.11 11.83 -17.45
C LYS A 49 -19.21 10.71 -18.49
N GLY A 50 -20.36 10.02 -18.52
CA GLY A 50 -20.68 9.02 -19.55
C GLY A 50 -19.66 7.88 -19.66
N LYS A 51 -19.27 7.54 -20.89
CA LYS A 51 -18.35 6.43 -21.21
C LYS A 51 -16.98 6.58 -20.55
N GLU A 52 -16.44 7.80 -20.52
CA GLU A 52 -15.12 8.08 -19.97
C GLU A 52 -15.05 7.76 -18.46
N LYS A 53 -16.08 8.19 -17.71
CA LYS A 53 -16.24 7.82 -16.29
C LYS A 53 -16.28 6.30 -16.09
N GLY A 54 -17.02 5.59 -16.96
CA GLY A 54 -17.08 4.12 -16.92
C GLY A 54 -15.71 3.48 -17.12
N MET A 55 -14.93 3.98 -18.08
CA MET A 55 -13.57 3.52 -18.38
C MET A 55 -12.63 3.73 -17.18
N TYR A 56 -12.59 4.92 -16.59
CA TYR A 56 -11.75 5.16 -15.41
C TYR A 56 -12.18 4.30 -14.21
N MET A 57 -13.47 4.09 -14.00
CA MET A 57 -13.95 3.17 -12.95
C MET A 57 -13.59 1.71 -13.22
N MET A 58 -13.53 1.29 -14.48
CA MET A 58 -13.04 -0.05 -14.85
C MET A 58 -11.57 -0.18 -14.46
N TYR A 59 -10.72 0.80 -14.80
CA TYR A 59 -9.31 0.78 -14.41
C TYR A 59 -9.13 0.80 -12.89
N HIS A 60 -9.84 1.68 -12.18
CA HIS A 60 -9.81 1.74 -10.72
C HIS A 60 -10.08 0.36 -10.09
N LYS A 61 -11.16 -0.31 -10.50
CA LYS A 61 -11.52 -1.64 -9.97
C LYS A 61 -10.50 -2.71 -10.38
N SER A 62 -9.98 -2.64 -11.60
CA SER A 62 -9.00 -3.61 -12.10
C SER A 62 -7.67 -3.53 -11.33
N PHE A 63 -7.14 -2.33 -11.12
CA PHE A 63 -5.95 -2.12 -10.29
C PHE A 63 -6.21 -2.49 -8.83
N ALA A 64 -7.40 -2.20 -8.29
CA ALA A 64 -7.76 -2.60 -6.93
C ALA A 64 -7.76 -4.12 -6.77
N LEU A 65 -8.23 -4.88 -7.76
CA LEU A 65 -8.19 -6.34 -7.76
C LEU A 65 -6.76 -6.89 -7.87
N LEU A 66 -5.89 -6.26 -8.66
CA LEU A 66 -4.46 -6.63 -8.69
C LEU A 66 -3.79 -6.41 -7.33
N VAL A 67 -4.04 -5.26 -6.69
CA VAL A 67 -3.53 -4.96 -5.35
C VAL A 67 -4.09 -5.95 -4.32
N ALA A 68 -5.38 -6.30 -4.42
CA ALA A 68 -6.01 -7.30 -3.56
C ALA A 68 -5.34 -8.68 -3.70
N ALA A 69 -5.04 -9.11 -4.92
CA ALA A 69 -4.35 -10.37 -5.19
C ALA A 69 -2.88 -10.36 -4.74
N ALA A 70 -2.21 -9.21 -4.81
CA ALA A 70 -0.83 -9.04 -4.35
C ALA A 70 -0.69 -9.01 -2.82
N LEU A 71 -1.76 -8.63 -2.10
CA LEU A 71 -1.73 -8.43 -0.65
C LEU A 71 -1.43 -9.71 0.16
N PRO A 72 -2.05 -10.88 -0.09
CA PRO A 72 -1.71 -12.13 0.59
C PRO A 72 -0.23 -12.50 0.41
N VAL A 73 0.30 -12.34 -0.80
CA VAL A 73 1.73 -12.57 -1.10
C VAL A 73 2.59 -11.63 -0.29
N ARG A 74 2.19 -10.36 -0.17
CA ARG A 74 2.91 -9.36 0.64
C ARG A 74 2.94 -9.74 2.11
N LEU A 75 1.82 -10.17 2.66
CA LEU A 75 1.73 -10.63 4.04
C LEU A 75 2.59 -11.87 4.26
N GLY A 76 2.51 -12.86 3.36
CA GLY A 76 3.36 -14.05 3.41
C GLY A 76 4.85 -13.72 3.38
N LEU A 77 5.29 -12.86 2.44
CA LEU A 77 6.69 -12.42 2.36
C LEU A 77 7.12 -11.63 3.59
N ARG A 78 6.23 -10.80 4.16
CA ARG A 78 6.52 -10.04 5.38
C ARG A 78 6.73 -10.97 6.59
N LEU A 79 5.97 -12.04 6.69
CA LEU A 79 6.08 -13.02 7.77
C LEU A 79 7.28 -13.97 7.58
N ALA A 80 7.61 -14.30 6.33
CA ALA A 80 8.71 -15.21 6.00
C ALA A 80 10.10 -14.54 5.94
N SER A 81 10.16 -13.22 5.74
CA SER A 81 11.44 -12.50 5.58
C SER A 81 11.98 -11.97 6.90
N LYS A 82 13.30 -12.07 7.11
CA LYS A 82 13.97 -11.33 8.19
C LYS A 82 13.90 -9.84 7.88
N MET A 83 13.25 -9.11 8.79
CA MET A 83 13.03 -7.68 8.67
C MET A 83 14.26 -6.89 9.14
N PRO A 84 14.80 -5.93 8.37
CA PRO A 84 15.92 -5.14 8.85
C PRO A 84 15.46 -4.21 9.98
N LYS A 85 16.40 -3.81 10.83
CA LYS A 85 16.09 -3.07 12.07
C LYS A 85 15.35 -1.77 11.80
N ALA A 86 14.55 -1.35 12.77
CA ALA A 86 13.87 -0.06 12.71
C ALA A 86 14.90 1.08 12.63
N VAL A 87 14.55 2.13 11.89
CA VAL A 87 15.38 3.33 11.81
C VAL A 87 15.37 4.00 13.19
N PRO A 88 16.53 4.35 13.76
CA PRO A 88 16.60 5.02 15.05
C PRO A 88 15.95 6.40 14.96
N GLY A 89 15.17 6.71 15.98
CA GLY A 89 14.44 7.96 16.12
C GLY A 89 13.95 8.10 17.56
N ASN A 90 13.38 9.26 17.90
CA ASN A 90 12.73 9.40 19.20
C ASN A 90 11.53 8.45 19.33
N THR A 91 11.03 8.27 20.56
CA THR A 91 9.91 7.34 20.82
C THR A 91 8.69 7.61 19.94
N LEU A 92 8.37 8.88 19.69
CA LEU A 92 7.23 9.28 18.86
C LEU A 92 7.43 8.88 17.39
N GLU A 93 8.63 9.05 16.83
CA GLU A 93 8.95 8.65 15.46
C GLU A 93 8.82 7.14 15.27
N VAL A 94 9.35 6.36 16.22
CA VAL A 94 9.25 4.89 16.18
C VAL A 94 7.79 4.45 16.30
N MET A 95 7.01 5.07 17.19
CA MET A 95 5.57 4.79 17.32
C MET A 95 4.80 5.17 16.07
N ALA A 96 5.07 6.35 15.49
CA ALA A 96 4.44 6.81 14.26
C ALA A 96 4.76 5.88 13.08
N GLY A 97 6.00 5.42 12.96
CA GLY A 97 6.39 4.44 11.94
C GLY A 97 5.66 3.11 12.08
N LYS A 98 5.46 2.61 13.31
CA LYS A 98 4.68 1.40 13.57
C LYS A 98 3.19 1.61 13.26
N ALA A 99 2.63 2.73 13.72
CA ALA A 99 1.22 3.08 13.50
C ALA A 99 0.91 3.27 12.02
N SER A 100 1.78 3.95 11.27
CA SER A 100 1.66 4.12 9.82
C SER A 100 1.61 2.77 9.10
N HIS A 101 2.55 1.86 9.40
CA HIS A 101 2.52 0.52 8.80
C HIS A 101 1.25 -0.26 9.15
N ALA A 102 0.86 -0.27 10.43
CA ALA A 102 -0.35 -0.98 10.87
C ALA A 102 -1.61 -0.42 10.18
N ALA A 103 -1.74 0.91 10.12
CA ALA A 103 -2.84 1.56 9.42
C ALA A 103 -2.82 1.23 7.93
N MET A 104 -1.67 1.33 7.25
CA MET A 104 -1.55 1.00 5.82
C MET A 104 -1.98 -0.44 5.54
N TYR A 105 -1.60 -1.42 6.38
CA TYR A 105 -2.08 -2.80 6.24
C TYR A 105 -3.60 -2.91 6.45
N GLY A 106 -4.14 -2.25 7.48
CA GLY A 106 -5.58 -2.22 7.73
C GLY A 106 -6.36 -1.67 6.54
N PHE A 107 -5.94 -0.54 5.99
CA PHE A 107 -6.57 0.06 4.81
C PHE A 107 -6.37 -0.79 3.54
N MET A 108 -5.18 -1.36 3.32
CA MET A 108 -4.94 -2.25 2.18
C MET A 108 -5.83 -3.49 2.19
N VAL A 109 -6.29 -3.96 3.35
CA VAL A 109 -7.29 -5.03 3.45
C VAL A 109 -8.71 -4.46 3.28
N PHE A 110 -9.04 -3.41 4.03
CA PHE A 110 -10.39 -2.87 4.10
C PHE A 110 -10.90 -2.34 2.76
N MET A 111 -10.06 -1.62 2.03
CA MET A 111 -10.42 -0.98 0.76
C MET A 111 -10.82 -2.01 -0.31
N PRO A 112 -10.02 -3.03 -0.66
CA PRO A 112 -10.44 -4.03 -1.64
C PRO A 112 -11.60 -4.87 -1.14
N VAL A 113 -11.67 -5.23 0.15
CA VAL A 113 -12.81 -6.01 0.68
C VAL A 113 -14.12 -5.24 0.53
N SER A 114 -14.15 -3.97 0.93
CA SER A 114 -15.35 -3.12 0.76
C SER A 114 -15.68 -2.85 -0.71
N GLY A 115 -14.68 -2.69 -1.58
CA GLY A 115 -14.88 -2.52 -3.03
C GLY A 115 -15.43 -3.76 -3.71
N ILE A 116 -14.90 -4.94 -3.36
CA ILE A 116 -15.37 -6.25 -3.82
C ILE A 116 -16.80 -6.48 -3.36
N ALA A 117 -17.09 -6.26 -2.07
CA ALA A 117 -18.44 -6.41 -1.52
C ALA A 117 -19.45 -5.52 -2.26
N MET A 118 -19.09 -4.27 -2.54
CA MET A 118 -19.94 -3.35 -3.31
C MET A 118 -20.26 -3.88 -4.72
N GLY A 119 -19.27 -4.38 -5.47
CA GLY A 119 -19.49 -4.90 -6.82
C GLY A 119 -20.20 -6.25 -6.86
N TYR A 120 -19.83 -7.14 -5.94
CA TYR A 120 -20.36 -8.49 -5.84
C TYR A 120 -21.82 -8.50 -5.37
N TYR A 121 -22.12 -7.90 -4.22
CA TYR A 121 -23.48 -7.84 -3.69
C TYR A 121 -24.37 -6.85 -4.43
N GLY A 122 -23.79 -5.94 -5.22
CA GLY A 122 -24.53 -5.05 -6.11
C GLY A 122 -25.05 -5.73 -7.39
N GLY A 123 -24.72 -7.00 -7.64
CA GLY A 123 -25.20 -7.79 -8.78
C GLY A 123 -24.57 -7.44 -10.14
N LYS A 124 -23.78 -6.36 -10.21
CA LYS A 124 -23.13 -5.90 -11.46
C LYS A 124 -21.78 -6.58 -11.72
N GLY A 125 -21.26 -7.33 -10.75
CA GLY A 125 -19.95 -7.95 -10.82
C GLY A 125 -18.79 -6.96 -10.68
N LEU A 126 -17.59 -7.48 -10.92
CA LEU A 126 -16.32 -6.75 -10.78
C LEU A 126 -15.61 -6.69 -12.14
N PRO A 127 -15.64 -5.52 -12.80
CA PRO A 127 -14.86 -5.29 -14.01
C PRO A 127 -13.37 -5.51 -13.77
N PHE A 128 -12.72 -6.25 -14.67
CA PHE A 128 -11.30 -6.56 -14.65
C PHE A 128 -10.74 -6.58 -16.08
N PHE A 129 -10.09 -5.48 -16.49
CA PHE A 129 -9.44 -5.31 -17.81
C PHE A 129 -10.23 -5.88 -19.01
N GLY A 130 -11.48 -5.41 -19.21
CA GLY A 130 -12.34 -5.86 -20.31
C GLY A 130 -13.16 -7.12 -20.02
N TYR A 131 -12.85 -7.86 -18.96
CA TYR A 131 -13.67 -8.96 -18.44
C TYR A 131 -14.51 -8.50 -17.25
N THR A 132 -15.52 -9.30 -16.89
CA THR A 132 -16.31 -9.07 -15.67
C THR A 132 -16.36 -10.34 -14.85
N ILE A 133 -15.87 -10.26 -13.62
CA ILE A 133 -16.05 -11.33 -12.63
C ILE A 133 -17.52 -11.27 -12.18
N PRO A 134 -18.28 -12.38 -12.26
CA PRO A 134 -19.69 -12.40 -11.86
C PRO A 134 -19.92 -11.91 -10.42
N GLY A 135 -21.03 -11.22 -10.22
CA GLY A 135 -21.53 -10.86 -8.90
C GLY A 135 -22.42 -11.95 -8.31
N ALA A 136 -23.04 -11.66 -7.17
CA ALA A 136 -24.05 -12.53 -6.59
C ALA A 136 -25.28 -12.65 -7.50
N GLU A 137 -25.81 -13.86 -7.64
CA GLU A 137 -27.06 -14.12 -8.39
C GLU A 137 -28.25 -13.38 -7.79
N THR A 138 -28.31 -13.34 -6.45
CA THR A 138 -29.28 -12.56 -5.68
C THR A 138 -28.58 -11.37 -5.04
N PRO A 139 -28.74 -10.15 -5.59
CA PRO A 139 -28.10 -8.96 -5.04
C PRO A 139 -28.60 -8.64 -3.62
N ASN A 140 -27.72 -8.11 -2.78
CA ASN A 140 -28.07 -7.53 -1.50
C ASN A 140 -27.73 -6.03 -1.53
N GLY A 141 -28.75 -5.22 -1.82
CA GLY A 141 -28.60 -3.77 -1.96
C GLY A 141 -28.18 -3.06 -0.67
N GLU A 142 -28.54 -3.59 0.49
CA GLU A 142 -28.16 -3.01 1.79
C GLU A 142 -26.66 -3.16 2.04
N ILE A 143 -26.12 -4.37 1.85
CA ILE A 143 -24.67 -4.62 1.96
C ILE A 143 -23.92 -3.76 0.95
N ALA A 144 -24.37 -3.73 -0.31
CA ALA A 144 -23.71 -2.93 -1.35
C ALA A 144 -23.70 -1.42 -1.03
N LYS A 145 -24.81 -0.89 -0.49
CA LYS A 145 -24.94 0.51 -0.08
C LYS A 145 -24.03 0.85 1.10
N ASN A 146 -23.99 0.00 2.12
CA ASN A 146 -23.12 0.18 3.28
C ASN A 146 -21.64 0.07 2.88
N ALA A 147 -21.30 -0.92 2.05
CA ALA A 147 -19.96 -1.08 1.51
C ALA A 147 -19.52 0.16 0.72
N TYR A 148 -20.37 0.71 -0.15
CA TYR A 148 -20.08 1.97 -0.85
C TYR A 148 -19.85 3.14 0.11
N LYS A 149 -20.72 3.31 1.11
CA LYS A 149 -20.61 4.40 2.10
C LYS A 149 -19.25 4.35 2.80
N TYR A 150 -18.87 3.20 3.34
CA TYR A 150 -17.61 3.06 4.06
C TYR A 150 -16.42 3.10 3.11
N HIS A 151 -16.48 2.46 1.95
CA HIS A 151 -15.40 2.51 0.95
C HIS A 151 -15.09 3.95 0.53
N LYS A 152 -16.12 4.76 0.28
CA LYS A 152 -15.93 6.18 -0.06
C LYS A 152 -15.30 6.96 1.10
N GLN A 153 -15.81 6.78 2.32
CA GLN A 153 -15.33 7.51 3.49
C GLN A 153 -13.87 7.13 3.84
N PHE A 154 -13.59 5.84 3.96
CA PHE A 154 -12.25 5.35 4.28
C PHE A 154 -11.28 5.51 3.11
N GLY A 155 -11.76 5.56 1.86
CA GLY A 155 -10.92 5.91 0.71
C GLY A 155 -10.28 7.29 0.83
N LEU A 156 -11.03 8.28 1.32
CA LEU A 156 -10.50 9.61 1.59
C LEU A 156 -9.44 9.58 2.71
N TYR A 157 -9.70 8.86 3.81
CA TYR A 157 -8.73 8.70 4.89
C TYR A 157 -7.46 7.98 4.43
N PHE A 158 -7.63 6.99 3.54
CA PHE A 158 -6.51 6.25 2.98
C PHE A 158 -5.64 7.12 2.07
N GLU A 159 -6.25 8.00 1.26
CA GLU A 159 -5.52 8.96 0.42
C GLU A 159 -4.62 9.87 1.28
N TYR A 160 -5.15 10.45 2.36
CA TYR A 160 -4.35 11.26 3.29
C TYR A 160 -3.25 10.45 4.00
N LEU A 161 -3.56 9.25 4.47
CA LEU A 161 -2.58 8.38 5.11
C LEU A 161 -1.46 7.99 4.14
N PHE A 162 -1.80 7.70 2.89
CA PHE A 162 -0.84 7.35 1.84
C PHE A 162 0.09 8.52 1.53
N LEU A 163 -0.44 9.73 1.42
CA LEU A 163 0.36 10.94 1.25
C LEU A 163 1.27 11.20 2.47
N ALA A 164 0.76 11.03 3.69
CA ALA A 164 1.56 11.15 4.91
C ALA A 164 2.67 10.09 4.97
N HIS A 165 2.40 8.86 4.53
CA HIS A 165 3.39 7.79 4.44
C HIS A 165 4.53 8.15 3.46
N ILE A 166 4.20 8.73 2.29
CA ILE A 166 5.22 9.23 1.35
C ILE A 166 5.96 10.43 1.95
N GLY A 167 5.24 11.36 2.59
CA GLY A 167 5.83 12.54 3.22
C GLY A 167 6.84 12.20 4.32
N ALA A 168 6.62 11.10 5.06
CA ALA A 168 7.59 10.58 6.02
C ALA A 168 8.95 10.25 5.38
N VAL A 169 8.98 9.82 4.11
CA VAL A 169 10.25 9.64 3.39
C VAL A 169 10.99 10.96 3.27
N GLY A 170 10.30 12.03 2.88
CA GLY A 170 10.87 13.38 2.81
C GLY A 170 11.37 13.89 4.17
N PHE A 171 10.60 13.68 5.23
CA PHE A 171 11.00 14.02 6.60
C PHE A 171 12.31 13.32 7.01
N HIS A 172 12.41 12.01 6.76
CA HIS A 172 13.63 11.26 7.07
C HIS A 172 14.82 11.69 6.20
N LEU A 173 14.60 12.01 4.91
CA LEU A 173 15.64 12.53 4.03
C LEU A 173 16.21 13.87 4.52
N VAL A 174 15.36 14.79 4.98
CA VAL A 174 15.79 16.08 5.56
C VAL A 174 16.61 15.88 6.83
N LYS A 175 16.33 14.81 7.61
CA LYS A 175 17.13 14.41 8.78
C LYS A 175 18.43 13.67 8.43
N GLY A 176 18.78 13.54 7.14
CA GLY A 176 19.94 12.78 6.68
C GLY A 176 19.79 11.26 6.73
N GLN A 177 18.57 10.76 6.98
CA GLN A 177 18.27 9.33 7.05
C GLN A 177 17.70 8.85 5.71
N ASN A 178 18.52 8.18 4.89
CA ASN A 178 18.06 7.67 3.59
C ASN A 178 17.30 6.35 3.71
N ILE A 179 16.11 6.40 4.29
CA ILE A 179 15.26 5.21 4.48
C ILE A 179 14.74 4.65 3.15
N LEU A 180 14.67 5.49 2.10
CA LEU A 180 14.24 5.09 0.77
C LEU A 180 15.22 4.11 0.13
N ALA A 181 16.53 4.28 0.36
CA ALA A 181 17.57 3.39 -0.16
C ALA A 181 17.32 1.91 0.20
N ARG A 182 16.68 1.64 1.35
CA ARG A 182 16.35 0.28 1.79
C ARG A 182 15.27 -0.40 0.93
N MET A 183 14.48 0.40 0.20
CA MET A 183 13.36 -0.06 -0.62
C MET A 183 13.64 0.01 -2.13
N LEU A 184 14.81 0.49 -2.57
CA LEU A 184 15.12 0.64 -3.98
C LEU A 184 15.76 -0.64 -4.56
N PRO A 185 15.26 -1.17 -5.70
CA PRO A 185 15.74 -2.42 -6.32
C PRO A 185 17.16 -2.35 -6.87
N ILE A 186 17.73 -1.14 -6.99
CA ILE A 186 18.98 -0.89 -7.70
C ILE A 186 20.18 -0.82 -6.74
N PHE A 187 19.96 -0.63 -5.43
CA PHE A 187 21.03 -0.61 -4.44
C PHE A 187 21.21 -1.99 -3.81
N LYS A 188 21.91 -2.88 -4.52
CA LYS A 188 22.64 -3.97 -3.84
C LYS A 188 23.80 -3.31 -3.11
N THR A 189 23.77 -3.24 -1.78
CA THR A 189 25.03 -3.05 -1.05
C THR A 189 25.94 -4.24 -1.37
N PRO A 190 27.20 -4.00 -1.75
CA PRO A 190 28.16 -5.05 -2.08
C PRO A 190 28.39 -6.01 -0.92
#